data_AF-A0A7K3RS52-F1
#
_entry.id   AF-A0A7K3RS52-F1
#
_cell.length_a   1.000
_cell.length_b   1.000
_cell.length_c   1.000
_cell.angle_alpha   90.00
_cell.angle_beta   90.00
_cell.angle_gamma   90.00
#
_symmetry.space_group_name_H-M   'P 1'
#
loop_
_entity.id
_entity.type
_entity.pdbx_description
1 polymer ?
#
loop_
_entity_poly.entity_id
_entity_poly.type
_entity_poly.pdbx_seq_one_letter_code
_entity_poly.pdbx_strand_id
1 'polypeptide(L)'
;MTPTTATAPAASTPQTSPSTPGLDDRVTRALVGAAVGDALGGPVEGWTPEQIAERHGGRVTGIVGPWYGEDWRTARPIAPYHKGDGHVTDDTLMTHALIRVYEKVRDHLDAYAVADHLVPDLLSPRWIPELEAEALPLQRIFLAEKWIVARLHYGHMDPREAGAGNIVNCGAAMYMAPVGLVNAGHPEAAYAEALEVAAPHQSSYGREAAGVFAAAVAAAC
;
A
#
# COMPACT_ATOMS: atom_id res chain seq x y z
N MET A 1 37.17 13.24 -64.36
CA MET A 1 36.71 13.74 -63.05
C MET A 1 35.22 13.47 -62.94
N THR A 2 34.86 12.38 -62.27
CA THR A 2 33.47 11.93 -62.10
C THR A 2 32.89 12.65 -60.88
N PRO A 3 31.67 13.23 -60.94
CA PRO A 3 31.11 13.96 -59.81
C PRO A 3 30.59 12.99 -58.75
N THR A 4 31.10 13.13 -57.53
CA THR A 4 30.62 12.40 -56.35
C THR A 4 29.21 12.86 -56.00
N THR A 5 28.24 11.95 -56.10
CA THR A 5 26.85 12.17 -55.69
C THR A 5 26.76 12.03 -54.17
N ALA A 6 26.38 13.10 -53.47
CA ALA A 6 26.17 13.06 -52.02
C ALA A 6 24.87 12.30 -51.70
N THR A 7 25.00 11.24 -50.89
CA THR A 7 23.87 10.47 -50.37
C THR A 7 23.10 11.31 -49.34
N ALA A 8 21.80 11.49 -49.55
CA ALA A 8 20.92 12.18 -48.61
C ALA A 8 20.82 11.41 -47.27
N PRO A 9 20.69 12.09 -46.11
CA PRO A 9 20.57 11.43 -44.83
C PRO A 9 19.26 10.64 -44.75
N ALA A 10 19.32 9.44 -44.19
CA ALA A 10 18.15 8.60 -43.95
C ALA A 10 17.17 9.34 -43.03
N ALA A 11 15.89 9.39 -43.44
CA ALA A 11 14.82 9.96 -42.65
C ALA A 11 14.74 9.22 -41.30
N SER A 12 14.90 9.95 -40.20
CA SER A 12 14.70 9.41 -38.86
C SER A 12 13.24 8.99 -38.69
N THR A 13 13.02 7.72 -38.36
CA THR A 13 11.71 7.19 -37.98
C THR A 13 11.12 8.09 -36.87
N PRO A 14 9.88 8.57 -36.99
CA PRO A 14 9.27 9.38 -35.95
C PRO A 14 9.21 8.54 -34.67
N GLN A 15 9.93 8.98 -33.64
CA GLN A 15 9.75 8.46 -32.29
C GLN A 15 8.29 8.73 -31.91
N THR A 16 7.51 7.67 -31.75
CA THR A 16 6.19 7.76 -31.14
C THR A 16 6.38 8.28 -29.73
N SER A 17 5.98 9.53 -29.48
CA SER A 17 5.82 10.06 -28.14
C SER A 17 5.00 9.06 -27.32
N PRO A 18 5.41 8.69 -26.09
CA PRO A 18 4.61 7.78 -25.29
C PRO A 18 3.21 8.37 -25.12
N SER A 19 2.20 7.62 -25.59
CA SER A 19 0.80 7.96 -25.36
C SER A 19 0.58 8.10 -23.86
N THR A 20 -0.10 9.17 -23.44
CA THR A 20 -0.54 9.32 -22.05
C THR A 20 -1.23 8.04 -21.60
N PRO A 21 -0.77 7.39 -20.51
CA PRO A 21 -1.40 6.17 -20.01
C PRO A 21 -2.89 6.39 -19.75
N GLY A 22 -3.71 5.43 -20.18
CA GLY A 22 -5.13 5.37 -19.84
C GLY A 22 -5.33 5.22 -18.33
N LEU A 23 -6.54 5.52 -17.85
CA LEU A 23 -6.87 5.43 -16.42
C LEU A 23 -6.70 4.00 -15.88
N ASP A 24 -7.03 3.00 -16.69
CA ASP A 24 -6.83 1.57 -16.40
C ASP A 24 -5.36 1.21 -16.17
N ASP A 25 -4.47 1.71 -17.02
CA ASP A 25 -3.02 1.52 -16.87
C ASP A 25 -2.49 2.27 -15.63
N ARG A 26 -2.98 3.48 -15.36
CA ARG A 26 -2.61 4.25 -14.14
C ARG A 26 -3.04 3.55 -12.86
N VAL A 27 -4.28 3.08 -12.80
CA VAL A 27 -4.82 2.31 -11.67
C VAL A 27 -4.00 1.04 -11.45
N THR A 28 -3.73 0.29 -12.52
CA THR A 28 -2.91 -0.94 -12.45
C THR A 28 -1.51 -0.63 -11.93
N ARG A 29 -0.83 0.37 -12.50
CA ARG A 29 0.51 0.77 -12.08
C ARG A 29 0.57 1.31 -10.67
N ALA A 30 -0.45 2.02 -10.20
CA ALA A 30 -0.49 2.53 -8.83
C ALA A 30 -0.56 1.37 -7.82
N LEU A 31 -1.44 0.39 -8.06
CA LEU A 31 -1.60 -0.76 -7.17
C LEU A 31 -0.39 -1.71 -7.22
N VAL A 32 0.14 -2.00 -8.41
CA VAL A 32 1.36 -2.79 -8.56
C VAL A 32 2.55 -2.06 -7.96
N GLY A 33 2.64 -0.75 -8.17
CA GLY A 33 3.70 0.09 -7.61
C GLY A 33 3.69 0.12 -6.09
N ALA A 34 2.51 0.16 -5.47
CA ALA A 34 2.37 0.05 -4.01
C ALA A 34 2.93 -1.30 -3.51
N ALA A 35 2.53 -2.41 -4.12
CA ALA A 35 3.02 -3.74 -3.75
C ALA A 35 4.53 -3.92 -3.97
N VAL A 36 5.07 -3.38 -5.07
CA VAL A 36 6.52 -3.39 -5.34
C VAL A 36 7.27 -2.54 -4.32
N GLY A 37 6.77 -1.35 -3.99
CA GLY A 37 7.37 -0.48 -2.99
C GLY A 37 7.40 -1.12 -1.60
N ASP A 38 6.30 -1.76 -1.21
CA ASP A 38 6.17 -2.56 0.01
C ASP A 38 7.23 -3.69 0.06
N ALA A 39 7.29 -4.52 -0.98
CA ALA A 39 8.24 -5.63 -1.07
C ALA A 39 9.72 -5.17 -1.10
N LEU A 40 10.02 -4.00 -1.66
CA LEU A 40 11.36 -3.39 -1.63
C LEU A 40 11.74 -2.87 -0.23
N GLY A 41 10.77 -2.31 0.48
CA GLY A 41 10.97 -1.70 1.80
C GLY A 41 11.02 -2.70 2.95
N GLY A 42 10.25 -3.79 2.86
CA GLY A 42 10.12 -4.79 3.93
C GLY A 42 11.44 -5.29 4.53
N PRO A 43 12.43 -5.74 3.73
CA PRO A 43 13.70 -6.27 4.25
C PRO A 43 14.53 -5.30 5.07
N VAL A 44 14.36 -4.00 4.82
CA VAL A 44 15.21 -2.94 5.40
C VAL A 44 14.48 -2.11 6.45
N GLU A 45 13.23 -2.46 6.76
CA GLU A 45 12.44 -1.79 7.79
C GLU A 45 13.11 -1.90 9.17
N GLY A 46 13.20 -0.75 9.86
CA GLY A 46 13.79 -0.66 11.20
C GLY A 46 15.31 -0.45 11.22
N TRP A 47 15.95 -0.34 10.07
CA TRP A 47 17.40 -0.11 9.95
C TRP A 47 17.72 1.32 9.48
N THR A 48 18.88 1.83 9.88
CA THR A 48 19.31 3.16 9.43
C THR A 48 19.83 3.12 7.99
N PRO A 49 19.81 4.24 7.26
CA PRO A 49 20.38 4.32 5.91
C PRO A 49 21.83 3.83 5.82
N GLU A 50 22.64 4.07 6.84
CA GLU A 50 24.05 3.64 6.90
C GLU A 50 24.16 2.11 7.01
N GLN A 51 23.35 1.49 7.87
CA GLN A 51 23.34 0.03 8.03
C GLN A 51 22.87 -0.68 6.74
N ILE A 52 21.87 -0.10 6.07
CA ILE A 52 21.40 -0.59 4.78
C ILE A 52 22.52 -0.49 3.74
N ALA A 53 23.20 0.67 3.67
CA ALA A 53 24.28 0.89 2.71
C ALA A 53 25.47 -0.05 2.97
N GLU A 54 25.87 -0.24 4.22
CA GLU A 54 26.94 -1.16 4.61
C GLU A 54 26.61 -2.60 4.21
N ARG A 55 25.40 -3.06 4.51
CA ARG A 55 24.97 -4.44 4.20
C ARG A 55 24.92 -4.72 2.70
N HIS A 56 24.36 -3.80 1.93
CA HIS A 56 24.08 -4.02 0.51
C HIS A 56 25.15 -3.47 -0.43
N GLY A 57 26.24 -2.91 0.10
CA GLY A 57 27.29 -2.28 -0.71
C GLY A 57 26.82 -1.01 -1.42
N GLY A 58 25.81 -0.33 -0.87
CA GLY A 58 25.16 0.85 -1.46
C GLY A 58 23.66 0.88 -1.25
N ARG A 59 22.96 1.69 -2.05
CA ARG A 59 21.50 1.78 -2.01
C ARG A 59 20.87 0.48 -2.52
N VAL A 60 19.75 0.07 -1.93
CA VAL A 60 18.90 -0.99 -2.50
C VAL A 60 18.36 -0.53 -3.85
N THR A 61 18.56 -1.35 -4.89
CA THR A 61 18.14 -1.07 -6.27
C THR A 61 17.18 -2.13 -6.83
N GLY A 62 16.81 -3.12 -6.02
CA GLY A 62 15.92 -4.22 -6.39
C GLY A 62 15.53 -5.06 -5.18
N ILE A 63 14.79 -6.15 -5.44
CA ILE A 63 14.38 -7.09 -4.40
C ILE A 63 15.62 -7.73 -3.77
N VAL A 64 15.64 -7.76 -2.43
CA VAL A 64 16.69 -8.39 -1.62
C VAL A 64 16.08 -9.42 -0.69
N GLY A 65 16.89 -10.39 -0.28
CA GLY A 65 16.49 -11.39 0.70
C GLY A 65 16.31 -10.81 2.11
N PRO A 66 15.74 -11.61 3.03
CA PRO A 66 15.43 -11.14 4.37
C PRO A 66 16.65 -10.74 5.17
N TRP A 67 16.46 -9.76 6.08
CA TRP A 67 17.57 -9.26 6.89
C TRP A 67 18.25 -10.35 7.72
N TYR A 68 17.49 -11.35 8.20
CA TYR A 68 18.02 -12.43 9.01
C TYR A 68 18.28 -13.73 8.22
N GLY A 69 18.22 -13.69 6.88
CA GLY A 69 18.41 -14.88 6.05
C GLY A 69 17.45 -16.00 6.43
N GLU A 70 17.96 -17.24 6.49
CA GLU A 70 17.21 -18.44 6.89
C GLU A 70 16.63 -18.37 8.32
N ASP A 71 17.23 -17.56 9.20
CA ASP A 71 16.80 -17.44 10.59
C ASP A 71 15.61 -16.48 10.79
N TRP A 72 15.02 -15.94 9.70
CA TRP A 72 13.94 -14.94 9.75
C TRP A 72 12.79 -15.34 10.69
N ARG A 73 12.47 -16.63 10.74
CA ARG A 73 11.34 -17.16 11.54
C ARG A 73 11.60 -17.07 13.04
N THR A 74 12.85 -17.11 13.48
CA THR A 74 13.23 -17.13 14.90
C THR A 74 13.95 -15.86 15.36
N ALA A 75 14.51 -15.08 14.44
CA ALA A 75 15.30 -13.89 14.76
C ALA A 75 14.49 -12.76 15.41
N ARG A 76 13.17 -12.69 15.14
CA ARG A 76 12.26 -11.70 15.75
C ARG A 76 10.99 -12.37 16.30
N PRO A 77 11.02 -12.90 17.53
CA PRO A 77 9.88 -13.66 18.07
C PRO A 77 8.53 -12.93 18.09
N ILE A 78 8.54 -11.59 18.22
CA ILE A 78 7.32 -10.76 18.23
C ILE A 78 6.79 -10.48 16.82
N ALA A 79 7.64 -10.59 15.80
CA ALA A 79 7.34 -10.33 14.40
C ALA A 79 8.10 -11.31 13.49
N PRO A 80 7.80 -12.62 13.57
CA PRO A 80 8.51 -13.67 12.83
C PRO A 80 8.02 -13.69 11.39
N TYR A 81 8.38 -12.67 10.63
CA TYR A 81 7.85 -12.38 9.30
C TYR A 81 8.95 -12.51 8.25
N HIS A 82 8.66 -13.19 7.15
CA HIS A 82 9.57 -13.35 6.02
C HIS A 82 9.62 -12.07 5.17
N LYS A 83 10.23 -11.02 5.71
CA LYS A 83 10.40 -9.73 5.02
C LYS A 83 11.55 -9.80 4.02
N GLY A 84 11.25 -10.15 2.77
CA GLY A 84 12.21 -10.22 1.66
C GLY A 84 11.78 -11.15 0.56
N ASP A 85 12.66 -11.32 -0.44
CA ASP A 85 12.42 -12.18 -1.61
C ASP A 85 11.14 -11.84 -2.39
N GLY A 86 10.70 -10.58 -2.30
CA GLY A 86 9.52 -10.09 -2.99
C GLY A 86 8.21 -10.29 -2.23
N HIS A 87 8.26 -10.81 -1.00
CA HIS A 87 7.08 -10.90 -0.14
C HIS A 87 6.56 -9.51 0.23
N VAL A 88 5.28 -9.28 -0.04
CA VAL A 88 4.55 -8.10 0.38
C VAL A 88 4.16 -8.18 1.85
N THR A 89 3.94 -7.03 2.48
CA THR A 89 3.65 -6.90 3.89
C THR A 89 2.21 -6.47 4.19
N ASP A 90 1.94 -6.05 5.43
CA ASP A 90 0.61 -5.64 5.85
C ASP A 90 0.05 -4.44 5.07
N ASP A 91 0.90 -3.58 4.52
CA ASP A 91 0.53 -2.49 3.61
C ASP A 91 -0.28 -3.02 2.42
N THR A 92 0.26 -4.01 1.69
CA THR A 92 -0.43 -4.63 0.55
C THR A 92 -1.62 -5.47 1.00
N LEU A 93 -1.53 -6.17 2.13
CA LEU A 93 -2.66 -6.96 2.66
C LEU A 93 -3.87 -6.07 2.97
N MET A 94 -3.64 -4.93 3.62
CA MET A 94 -4.66 -3.92 3.93
C MET A 94 -5.19 -3.26 2.65
N THR A 95 -4.32 -2.97 1.68
CA THR A 95 -4.72 -2.42 0.37
C THR A 95 -5.66 -3.39 -0.36
N HIS A 96 -5.30 -4.67 -0.42
CA HIS A 96 -6.16 -5.69 -1.02
C HIS A 96 -7.46 -5.90 -0.25
N ALA A 97 -7.45 -5.76 1.08
CA ALA A 97 -8.66 -5.83 1.89
C ALA A 97 -9.62 -4.69 1.56
N LEU A 98 -9.12 -3.47 1.46
CA LEU A 98 -9.92 -2.32 1.04
C LEU A 98 -10.47 -2.47 -0.39
N ILE A 99 -9.66 -3.00 -1.33
CA ILE A 99 -10.13 -3.29 -2.69
C ILE A 99 -11.30 -4.27 -2.69
N ARG A 100 -11.25 -5.35 -1.89
CA ARG A 100 -12.37 -6.29 -1.75
C ARG A 100 -13.62 -5.66 -1.15
N VAL A 101 -13.46 -4.67 -0.27
CA VAL A 101 -14.60 -3.89 0.24
C VAL A 101 -15.24 -3.08 -0.89
N TYR A 102 -14.45 -2.36 -1.69
CA TYR A 102 -14.98 -1.66 -2.87
C TYR A 102 -15.64 -2.61 -3.88
N GLU A 103 -15.05 -3.78 -4.12
CA GLU A 103 -15.63 -4.81 -5.00
C GLU A 103 -17.01 -5.26 -4.50
N LYS A 104 -17.17 -5.38 -3.18
CA LYS A 104 -18.43 -5.79 -2.56
C LYS A 104 -19.47 -4.68 -2.51
N VAL A 105 -19.08 -3.48 -2.08
CA VAL A 105 -20.00 -2.35 -1.85
C VAL A 105 -20.38 -1.68 -3.15
N ARG A 106 -19.44 -1.56 -4.09
CA ARG A 106 -19.62 -0.90 -5.40
C ARG A 106 -20.09 0.55 -5.29
N ASP A 107 -19.66 1.22 -4.23
CA ASP A 107 -19.94 2.63 -3.92
C ASP A 107 -18.77 3.22 -3.11
N HIS A 108 -18.84 4.52 -2.86
CA HIS A 108 -17.95 5.21 -1.92
C HIS A 108 -18.15 4.69 -0.50
N LEU A 109 -17.07 4.64 0.27
CA LEU A 109 -17.02 4.00 1.58
C LEU A 109 -17.01 5.02 2.70
N ASP A 110 -17.58 4.64 3.83
CA ASP A 110 -17.51 5.41 5.07
C ASP A 110 -17.00 4.56 6.24
N ALA A 111 -17.04 5.12 7.44
CA ALA A 111 -16.65 4.43 8.66
C ALA A 111 -17.46 3.14 8.91
N TYR A 112 -18.72 3.08 8.49
CA TYR A 112 -19.58 1.91 8.69
C TYR A 112 -19.25 0.80 7.69
N ALA A 113 -18.90 1.14 6.44
CA ALA A 113 -18.39 0.15 5.50
C ALA A 113 -17.14 -0.57 6.01
N VAL A 114 -16.28 0.11 6.78
CA VAL A 114 -15.14 -0.51 7.47
C VAL A 114 -15.61 -1.52 8.51
N ALA A 115 -16.60 -1.18 9.33
CA ALA A 115 -17.16 -2.07 10.34
C ALA A 115 -17.86 -3.29 9.71
N ASP A 116 -18.67 -3.06 8.68
CA ASP A 116 -19.54 -4.07 8.08
C ASP A 116 -18.81 -4.98 7.10
N HIS A 117 -17.67 -4.55 6.55
CA HIS A 117 -17.00 -5.26 5.47
C HIS A 117 -15.49 -5.43 5.66
N LEU A 118 -14.74 -4.39 6.04
CA LEU A 118 -13.28 -4.52 6.21
C LEU A 118 -12.95 -5.40 7.42
N VAL A 119 -13.60 -5.16 8.57
CA VAL A 119 -13.36 -5.96 9.79
C VAL A 119 -13.66 -7.44 9.58
N PRO A 120 -14.81 -7.85 8.99
CA PRO A 120 -15.03 -9.24 8.62
C PRO A 120 -13.99 -9.81 7.65
N ASP A 121 -13.50 -9.03 6.68
CA ASP A 121 -12.44 -9.47 5.77
C ASP A 121 -11.12 -9.74 6.52
N LEU A 122 -10.75 -8.90 7.49
CA LEU A 122 -9.56 -9.09 8.34
C LEU A 122 -9.66 -10.31 9.27
N LEU A 123 -10.87 -10.78 9.52
CA LEU A 123 -11.19 -11.99 10.30
C LEU A 123 -11.43 -13.23 9.43
N SER A 124 -11.22 -13.13 8.12
CA SER A 124 -11.38 -14.24 7.18
C SER A 124 -10.01 -14.82 6.80
N PRO A 125 -9.76 -16.14 7.00
CA PRO A 125 -8.47 -16.77 6.70
C PRO A 125 -8.07 -16.63 5.23
N ARG A 126 -6.76 -16.48 5.00
CA ARG A 126 -6.14 -16.50 3.67
C ARG A 126 -4.65 -16.78 3.76
N TRP A 127 -4.04 -17.10 2.63
CA TRP A 127 -2.59 -17.20 2.52
C TRP A 127 -1.93 -15.84 2.81
N ILE A 128 -0.99 -15.80 3.75
CA ILE A 128 -0.18 -14.63 4.08
C ILE A 128 1.27 -14.91 3.70
N PRO A 129 1.84 -14.21 2.69
CA PRO A 129 3.17 -14.51 2.18
C PRO A 129 4.26 -14.46 3.24
N GLU A 130 4.32 -13.41 4.08
CA GLU A 130 5.32 -13.29 5.15
C GLU A 130 5.21 -14.34 6.26
N LEU A 131 4.07 -15.01 6.41
CA LEU A 131 3.91 -16.10 7.37
C LEU A 131 4.18 -17.46 6.73
N GLU A 132 4.15 -17.52 5.40
CA GLU A 132 4.14 -18.74 4.60
C GLU A 132 3.08 -19.73 5.10
N ALA A 133 1.90 -19.20 5.44
CA ALA A 133 0.81 -19.97 6.01
C ALA A 133 -0.55 -19.34 5.71
N GLU A 134 -1.61 -20.16 5.78
CA GLU A 134 -2.96 -19.65 5.93
C GLU A 134 -3.16 -19.12 7.35
N ALA A 135 -3.61 -17.88 7.45
CA ALA A 135 -3.79 -17.17 8.70
C ALA A 135 -4.86 -16.09 8.57
N LEU A 136 -5.28 -15.52 9.70
CA LEU A 136 -6.11 -14.31 9.68
C LEU A 136 -5.22 -13.11 9.34
N PRO A 137 -5.62 -12.19 8.44
CA PRO A 137 -4.91 -10.92 8.25
C PRO A 137 -4.67 -10.19 9.58
N LEU A 138 -5.64 -10.23 10.50
CA LEU A 138 -5.51 -9.71 11.86
C LEU A 138 -4.27 -10.19 12.61
N GLN A 139 -3.81 -11.43 12.38
CA GLN A 139 -2.62 -11.96 13.05
C GLN A 139 -1.35 -11.26 12.56
N ARG A 140 -1.30 -10.90 11.27
CA ARG A 140 -0.13 -10.27 10.65
C ARG A 140 -0.09 -8.76 10.80
N ILE A 141 -1.20 -8.04 10.61
CA ILE A 141 -1.19 -6.56 10.61
C ILE A 141 -0.61 -6.00 11.92
N PHE A 142 0.00 -4.82 11.85
CA PHE A 142 0.63 -4.21 13.02
C PHE A 142 -0.39 -3.79 14.10
N LEU A 143 0.09 -3.49 15.31
CA LEU A 143 -0.76 -3.27 16.50
C LEU A 143 -1.78 -2.15 16.30
N ALA A 144 -1.42 -1.11 15.55
CA ALA A 144 -2.31 0.00 15.24
C ALA A 144 -3.49 -0.45 14.37
N GLU A 145 -3.28 -1.37 13.43
CA GLU A 145 -4.32 -1.88 12.53
C GLU A 145 -5.21 -2.89 13.28
N LYS A 146 -4.64 -3.69 14.19
CA LYS A 146 -5.42 -4.57 15.09
C LYS A 146 -6.43 -3.79 15.94
N TRP A 147 -6.19 -2.51 16.20
CA TRP A 147 -7.10 -1.62 16.91
C TRP A 147 -8.47 -1.55 16.25
N ILE A 148 -8.55 -1.53 14.91
CA ILE A 148 -9.82 -1.46 14.17
C ILE A 148 -10.72 -2.61 14.63
N VAL A 149 -10.18 -3.84 14.64
CA VAL A 149 -10.92 -5.03 15.07
C VAL A 149 -11.21 -4.98 16.57
N ALA A 150 -10.24 -4.57 17.40
CA ALA A 150 -10.44 -4.44 18.84
C ALA A 150 -11.62 -3.52 19.18
N ARG A 151 -11.73 -2.37 18.48
CA ARG A 151 -12.74 -1.35 18.77
C ARG A 151 -14.10 -1.65 18.15
N LEU A 152 -14.13 -2.14 16.92
CA LEU A 152 -15.38 -2.38 16.20
C LEU A 152 -15.97 -3.75 16.51
N HIS A 153 -15.17 -4.81 16.41
CA HIS A 153 -15.66 -6.17 16.58
C HIS A 153 -15.92 -6.52 18.04
N TYR A 154 -15.00 -6.15 18.94
CA TYR A 154 -15.11 -6.49 20.37
C TYR A 154 -15.61 -5.33 21.22
N GLY A 155 -15.19 -4.10 20.89
CA GLY A 155 -15.55 -2.91 21.66
C GLY A 155 -16.92 -2.33 21.31
N HIS A 156 -17.50 -2.71 20.16
CA HIS A 156 -18.77 -2.19 19.65
C HIS A 156 -18.86 -0.65 19.67
N MET A 157 -17.73 0.02 19.47
CA MET A 157 -17.64 1.47 19.45
C MET A 157 -18.30 2.02 18.18
N ASP A 158 -18.78 3.27 18.24
CA ASP A 158 -19.22 3.97 17.02
C ASP A 158 -18.04 4.02 16.03
N PRO A 159 -18.21 3.54 14.78
CA PRO A 159 -17.13 3.54 13.80
C PRO A 159 -16.49 4.89 13.54
N ARG A 160 -17.24 6.00 13.62
CA ARG A 160 -16.71 7.35 13.37
C ARG A 160 -15.72 7.81 14.44
N GLU A 161 -15.79 7.23 15.63
CA GLU A 161 -14.97 7.60 16.80
C GLU A 161 -13.97 6.51 17.19
N ALA A 162 -14.04 5.34 16.56
CA ALA A 162 -13.30 4.16 17.00
C ALA A 162 -11.78 4.32 16.93
N GLY A 163 -11.24 5.17 16.02
CA GLY A 163 -9.81 5.47 15.92
C GLY A 163 -9.25 6.30 17.08
N ALA A 164 -10.09 6.91 17.92
CA ALA A 164 -9.64 7.65 19.08
C ALA A 164 -8.97 6.72 20.12
N GLY A 165 -7.78 7.11 20.58
CA GLY A 165 -6.98 6.34 21.54
C GLY A 165 -6.01 5.33 20.91
N ASN A 166 -5.99 5.23 19.57
CA ASN A 166 -5.03 4.38 18.87
C ASN A 166 -3.61 4.97 18.85
N ILE A 167 -2.63 4.14 18.49
CA ILE A 167 -1.26 4.50 18.18
C ILE A 167 -1.24 5.30 16.87
N VAL A 168 -0.89 6.58 16.94
CA VAL A 168 -0.88 7.44 15.75
C VAL A 168 0.39 7.21 14.91
N ASN A 169 0.22 6.53 13.77
CA ASN A 169 1.27 6.17 12.82
C ASN A 169 0.77 6.35 11.36
N CYS A 170 1.52 5.83 10.38
CA CYS A 170 1.15 5.85 8.96
C CYS A 170 0.10 4.79 8.57
N GLY A 171 -0.40 4.01 9.53
CA GLY A 171 -1.20 2.81 9.31
C GLY A 171 -2.42 3.01 8.42
N ALA A 172 -3.12 4.13 8.57
CA ALA A 172 -4.25 4.45 7.69
C ALA A 172 -3.80 4.90 6.29
N ALA A 173 -2.71 5.66 6.19
CA ALA A 173 -2.24 6.20 4.92
C ALA A 173 -1.71 5.11 3.99
N MET A 174 -1.01 4.09 4.52
CA MET A 174 -0.31 3.09 3.71
C MET A 174 -1.22 2.29 2.75
N TYR A 175 -2.51 2.14 3.08
CA TYR A 175 -3.47 1.41 2.25
C TYR A 175 -4.52 2.28 1.58
N MET A 176 -4.36 3.62 1.58
CA MET A 176 -5.41 4.54 1.13
C MET A 176 -5.39 4.84 -0.38
N ALA A 177 -4.44 4.28 -1.13
CA ALA A 177 -4.37 4.44 -2.58
C ALA A 177 -5.68 4.07 -3.32
N PRO A 178 -6.40 2.97 -2.98
CA PRO A 178 -7.68 2.63 -3.61
C PRO A 178 -8.73 3.75 -3.50
N VAL A 179 -8.79 4.48 -2.38
CA VAL A 179 -9.73 5.60 -2.22
C VAL A 179 -9.42 6.71 -3.21
N GLY A 180 -8.14 7.07 -3.38
CA GLY A 180 -7.72 8.05 -4.37
C GLY A 180 -8.03 7.61 -5.82
N LEU A 181 -7.84 6.32 -6.12
CA LEU A 181 -8.12 5.77 -7.46
C LEU A 181 -9.61 5.74 -7.80
N VAL A 182 -10.47 5.41 -6.84
CA VAL A 182 -11.94 5.47 -7.00
C VAL A 182 -12.41 6.92 -7.23
N ASN A 183 -11.72 7.89 -6.62
CA ASN A 183 -11.97 9.33 -6.77
C ASN A 183 -11.07 10.00 -7.82
N ALA A 184 -10.61 9.28 -8.85
CA ALA A 184 -9.70 9.82 -9.87
C ALA A 184 -10.18 11.20 -10.40
N GLY A 185 -9.27 12.18 -10.41
CA GLY A 185 -9.56 13.56 -10.81
C GLY A 185 -10.32 14.42 -9.79
N HIS A 186 -10.69 13.88 -8.62
CA HIS A 186 -11.49 14.55 -7.60
C HIS A 186 -10.79 14.52 -6.22
N PRO A 187 -9.68 15.26 -6.04
CA PRO A 187 -8.86 15.19 -4.83
C PRO A 187 -9.59 15.60 -3.54
N GLU A 188 -10.53 16.54 -3.60
CA GLU A 188 -11.33 16.95 -2.43
C GLU A 188 -12.29 15.83 -1.98
N ALA A 189 -12.89 15.11 -2.93
CA ALA A 189 -13.75 13.96 -2.64
C ALA A 189 -12.93 12.79 -2.08
N ALA A 190 -11.77 12.52 -2.68
CA ALA A 190 -10.82 11.51 -2.19
C ALA A 190 -10.39 11.77 -0.74
N TYR A 191 -10.08 13.03 -0.43
CA TYR A 191 -9.73 13.46 0.92
C TYR A 191 -10.87 13.19 1.91
N ALA A 192 -12.09 13.63 1.57
CA ALA A 192 -13.26 13.48 2.44
C ALA A 192 -13.60 12.01 2.70
N GLU A 193 -13.59 11.17 1.67
CA GLU A 193 -13.85 9.73 1.82
C GLU A 193 -12.76 9.04 2.64
N ALA A 194 -11.49 9.36 2.39
CA ALA A 194 -10.38 8.79 3.15
C ALA A 194 -10.43 9.18 4.63
N LEU A 195 -10.92 10.37 4.98
CA LEU A 195 -11.17 10.71 6.37
C LEU A 195 -12.24 9.82 7.00
N GLU A 196 -13.32 9.51 6.29
CA GLU A 196 -14.37 8.62 6.80
C GLU A 196 -13.88 7.17 6.93
N VAL A 197 -13.18 6.65 5.92
CA VAL A 197 -12.58 5.30 5.94
C VAL A 197 -11.51 5.16 7.02
N ALA A 198 -10.72 6.20 7.27
CA ALA A 198 -9.69 6.20 8.30
C ALA A 198 -10.24 6.43 9.72
N ALA A 199 -11.48 6.93 9.88
CA ALA A 199 -12.05 7.29 11.17
C ALA A 199 -12.03 6.16 12.22
N PRO A 200 -12.29 4.89 11.86
CA PRO A 200 -12.23 3.80 12.82
C PRO A 200 -10.82 3.32 13.15
N HIS A 201 -9.83 3.73 12.34
CA HIS A 201 -8.44 3.30 12.46
C HIS A 201 -7.58 4.35 13.15
N GLN A 202 -7.61 5.59 12.70
CA GLN A 202 -6.66 6.62 13.12
C GLN A 202 -7.34 7.88 13.64
N SER A 203 -6.56 8.66 14.35
CA SER A 203 -6.92 10.01 14.79
C SER A 203 -5.75 10.97 14.53
N SER A 204 -5.95 12.27 14.72
CA SER A 204 -4.90 13.28 14.56
C SER A 204 -4.23 13.20 13.17
N TYR A 205 -2.91 13.43 13.11
CA TYR A 205 -2.12 13.45 11.89
C TYR A 205 -2.11 12.12 11.13
N GLY A 206 -2.37 10.98 11.79
CA GLY A 206 -2.49 9.68 11.13
C GLY A 206 -3.73 9.60 10.23
N ARG A 207 -4.87 10.15 10.69
CA ARG A 207 -6.11 10.24 9.91
C ARG A 207 -5.95 11.25 8.78
N GLU A 208 -5.37 12.40 9.10
CA GLU A 208 -5.12 13.48 8.14
C GLU A 208 -4.19 13.04 7.00
N ALA A 209 -3.10 12.33 7.33
CA ALA A 209 -2.16 11.82 6.34
C ALA A 209 -2.83 10.87 5.33
N ALA A 210 -3.83 10.09 5.78
CA ALA A 210 -4.58 9.21 4.90
C ALA A 210 -5.43 10.01 3.90
N GLY A 211 -6.09 11.07 4.37
CA GLY A 211 -6.81 12.02 3.52
C GLY A 211 -5.91 12.68 2.48
N VAL A 212 -4.78 13.23 2.91
CA VAL A 212 -3.81 13.90 2.02
C VAL A 212 -3.24 12.91 0.99
N PHE A 213 -2.90 11.69 1.39
CA PHE A 213 -2.37 10.69 0.48
C PHE A 213 -3.42 10.28 -0.58
N ALA A 214 -4.67 10.05 -0.18
CA ALA A 214 -5.75 9.74 -1.12
C ALA A 214 -5.98 10.87 -2.13
N ALA A 215 -5.99 12.12 -1.65
CA ALA A 215 -6.10 13.30 -2.51
C ALA A 215 -4.94 13.40 -3.52
N ALA A 216 -3.72 13.12 -3.09
CA ALA A 216 -2.55 13.12 -3.97
C ALA A 216 -2.65 12.04 -5.06
N VAL A 217 -3.11 10.83 -4.70
CA VAL A 217 -3.36 9.74 -5.67
C VAL A 217 -4.45 10.14 -6.66
N ALA A 218 -5.56 10.71 -6.20
CA ALA A 218 -6.65 11.17 -7.06
C ALA A 218 -6.20 12.29 -8.02
N ALA A 219 -5.38 13.23 -7.56
CA ALA A 219 -4.84 14.31 -8.38
C ALA A 219 -3.81 13.84 -9.42
N ALA A 220 -3.16 12.71 -9.19
CA ALA A 220 -2.20 12.11 -10.13
C ALA A 220 -2.88 11.31 -11.26
N CYS A 221 -4.18 11.03 -11.14
CA CYS A 221 -4.97 10.33 -12.15
C CYS A 221 -5.45 11.29 -13.24
#